data_AF-A0A822DR56-F1
#
_entry.id   AF-A0A822DR56-F1
#
_cell.length_a   1.000
_cell.length_b   1.000
_cell.length_c   1.000
_cell.angle_alpha   90.00
_cell.angle_beta   90.00
_cell.angle_gamma   90.00
#
_symmetry.space_group_name_H-M   'P 1'
#
loop_
_entity.id
_entity.type
_entity.pdbx_description
1 polymer ?
#
loop_
_entity_poly.entity_id
_entity_poly.type
_entity_poly.pdbx_seq_one_letter_code
_entity_poly.pdbx_strand_id
1 'polypeptide(L)'
;MPTTIKNVEFRHLSTVVSADKNNEKNVIDELQNLSPNEITLKQAEKCIQEIYHRRTTFNDSDMRKSICGSLKHLGSDLYTSPVHFLHELIQNAEDNFYDTSIIPCLRIELNHSYILLSNNEQGLRARDVLAICSLAVSTKTI
;
A
#
# COMPACT_ATOMS: atom_id res chain seq x y z
N MET A 1 11.03 -5.94 40.41
CA MET A 1 12.03 -5.96 39.32
C MET A 1 11.57 -4.96 38.28
N PRO A 2 12.23 -3.79 38.11
CA PRO A 2 11.82 -2.82 37.11
C PRO A 2 12.39 -3.22 35.74
N THR A 3 11.50 -3.47 34.78
CA THR A 3 11.88 -3.77 33.39
C THR A 3 12.21 -2.46 32.68
N THR A 4 13.50 -2.20 32.49
CA THR A 4 14.00 -1.05 31.73
C THR A 4 13.58 -1.18 30.27
N ILE A 5 12.63 -0.34 29.83
CA ILE A 5 12.31 -0.16 28.41
C ILE A 5 13.51 0.56 27.79
N LYS A 6 14.27 -0.14 26.94
CA LYS A 6 15.29 0.47 26.10
C LYS A 6 14.59 1.34 25.06
N ASN A 7 14.64 2.66 25.23
CA ASN A 7 14.32 3.60 24.16
C ASN A 7 15.29 3.35 23.00
N VAL A 8 14.77 2.85 21.89
CA VAL A 8 15.49 2.79 20.63
C VAL A 8 15.49 4.19 20.05
N GLU A 9 16.59 4.93 20.24
CA GLU A 9 16.82 6.17 19.52
C GLU A 9 17.01 5.84 18.02
N PHE A 10 15.99 6.16 17.22
CA PHE A 10 16.14 6.22 15.77
C PHE A 10 17.00 7.43 15.42
N ARG A 11 18.32 7.21 15.29
CA ARG A 11 19.20 8.18 14.64
C ARG A 11 18.82 8.27 13.17
N HIS A 12 18.11 9.34 12.84
CA HIS A 12 17.89 9.77 11.48
C HIS A 12 19.25 10.15 10.87
N LEU A 13 19.89 9.21 10.17
CA LEU A 13 21.05 9.48 9.32
C LEU A 13 20.55 10.18 8.06
N SER A 14 20.29 11.48 8.21
CA SER A 14 20.12 12.40 7.09
C SER A 14 21.49 12.66 6.49
N THR A 15 22.00 11.72 5.69
CA THR A 15 23.06 12.05 4.75
C THR A 15 22.44 12.97 3.71
N VAL A 16 22.59 14.28 3.94
CA VAL A 16 22.29 15.33 2.96
C VAL A 16 23.28 15.15 1.82
N VAL A 17 22.92 14.30 0.85
CA VAL A 17 23.46 14.42 -0.49
C VAL A 17 22.71 15.59 -1.11
N SER A 18 23.37 16.74 -1.08
CA SER A 18 23.03 17.89 -1.89
C SER A 18 23.13 17.48 -3.37
N ALA A 19 22.01 17.01 -3.93
CA ALA A 19 21.79 16.99 -5.36
C ALA A 19 20.94 18.21 -5.68
N ASP A 20 21.54 19.18 -6.36
CA ASP A 20 20.92 20.40 -6.87
C ASP A 20 19.57 20.10 -7.54
N LYS A 21 18.47 20.37 -6.83
CA LYS A 21 17.09 20.29 -7.36
C LYS A 21 16.64 21.64 -7.93
N ASN A 22 17.51 22.32 -8.67
CA ASN A 22 17.12 23.54 -9.35
C ASN A 22 17.28 23.37 -10.87
N ASN A 23 16.13 23.23 -11.52
CA ASN A 23 15.87 23.70 -12.89
C ASN A 23 16.09 22.73 -14.07
N GLU A 24 15.63 21.48 -13.98
CA GLU A 24 15.17 20.76 -15.18
C GLU A 24 13.64 20.85 -15.22
N LYS A 25 13.09 21.63 -16.16
CA LYS A 25 11.66 21.60 -16.44
C LYS A 25 11.28 20.17 -16.80
N ASN A 26 10.29 19.64 -16.10
CA ASN A 26 9.77 18.31 -16.33
C ASN A 26 9.27 18.18 -17.78
N VAL A 27 9.96 17.36 -18.59
CA VAL A 27 9.63 17.10 -20.00
C VAL A 27 8.15 16.71 -20.18
N ILE A 28 7.55 16.02 -19.20
CA ILE A 28 6.14 15.64 -19.25
C ILE A 28 5.25 16.89 -19.20
N ASP A 29 5.55 17.86 -18.33
CA ASP A 29 4.73 19.07 -18.15
C ASP A 29 4.86 20.03 -19.35
N GLU A 30 6.02 20.05 -20.01
CA GLU A 30 6.22 20.80 -21.25
C GLU A 30 5.44 20.21 -22.42
N LEU A 31 5.42 18.88 -22.54
CA LEU A 31 4.74 18.19 -23.64
C LEU A 31 3.21 18.11 -23.46
N GLN A 32 2.69 18.22 -22.24
CA GLN A 32 1.25 18.19 -21.97
C GLN A 32 0.45 19.27 -22.71
N ASN A 33 1.09 20.40 -23.04
CA ASN A 33 0.44 21.54 -23.69
C ASN A 33 0.64 21.58 -25.21
N LEU A 34 1.39 20.63 -25.78
CA LEU A 34 1.58 20.53 -27.23
C LEU A 34 0.53 19.61 -27.85
N SER A 35 0.10 19.94 -29.06
CA SER A 35 -0.73 19.04 -29.87
C SER A 35 0.09 17.81 -30.28
N PRO A 36 -0.53 16.63 -30.49
CA PRO A 36 0.20 15.40 -30.84
C PRO A 36 1.13 15.54 -32.06
N ASN A 37 0.75 16.35 -33.05
CA ASN A 37 1.54 16.59 -34.26
C ASN A 37 2.76 17.50 -34.04
N GLU A 38 2.83 18.18 -32.89
CA GLU A 38 3.91 19.09 -32.52
C GLU A 38 5.00 18.38 -31.68
N ILE A 39 4.75 17.14 -31.26
CA ILE A 39 5.68 16.33 -30.48
C ILE A 39 6.61 15.58 -31.43
N THR A 40 7.90 15.90 -31.38
CA THR A 40 8.92 15.19 -32.16
C THR A 40 9.19 13.79 -31.60
N LEU A 41 9.71 12.88 -32.43
CA LEU A 41 10.11 11.53 -32.01
C LEU A 41 11.05 11.56 -30.80
N LYS A 42 12.04 12.46 -30.81
CA LYS A 42 13.03 12.63 -29.73
C LYS A 42 12.39 13.09 -28.41
N GLN A 43 11.35 13.92 -28.48
CA GLN A 43 10.61 14.36 -27.29
C GLN A 43 9.75 13.22 -26.74
N ALA A 44 9.10 12.46 -27.62
CA ALA A 44 8.33 11.27 -27.22
C ALA A 44 9.22 10.22 -26.53
N GLU A 45 10.40 9.93 -27.10
CA GLU A 45 11.37 9.00 -26.51
C GLU A 45 11.80 9.44 -25.10
N LYS A 46 12.14 10.73 -24.93
CA LYS A 46 12.50 11.28 -23.62
C LYS A 46 11.34 11.21 -22.62
N CYS A 47 10.11 11.47 -23.07
CA CYS A 47 8.91 11.36 -22.23
C CYS A 47 8.70 9.93 -21.73
N ILE A 48 8.84 8.93 -22.60
CA ILE A 48 8.73 7.52 -22.23
C ILE A 48 9.80 7.12 -21.22
N GLN A 49 11.06 7.54 -21.44
CA GLN A 49 12.17 7.29 -20.52
C GLN A 49 11.90 7.91 -19.14
N GLU A 50 11.38 9.13 -19.10
CA GLU A 50 11.04 9.83 -17.86
C GLU A 50 9.89 9.14 -17.11
N ILE A 51 8.83 8.72 -17.81
CA ILE A 51 7.72 7.95 -17.23
C ILE A 51 8.25 6.64 -16.63
N TYR A 52 9.13 5.94 -17.34
CA TYR A 52 9.74 4.70 -16.87
C TYR A 52 10.59 4.92 -15.60
N HIS A 53 11.42 5.96 -15.60
CA HIS A 53 12.27 6.30 -14.45
C HIS A 53 11.42 6.66 -13.20
N ARG A 54 10.36 7.43 -13.39
CA ARG A 54 9.43 7.80 -12.30
C ARG A 54 8.72 6.61 -11.69
N ARG A 55 8.28 5.67 -12.54
CA ARG A 55 7.58 4.47 -12.10
C ARG A 55 8.48 3.43 -11.44
N THR A 56 9.80 3.51 -11.63
CA THR A 56 10.75 2.52 -11.09
C THR A 56 11.44 2.97 -9.81
N THR A 57 11.50 4.28 -9.52
CA THR A 57 12.19 4.83 -8.35
C THR A 57 11.32 4.96 -7.09
N PHE A 58 10.03 4.56 -7.15
CA PHE A 58 9.05 4.50 -6.04
C PHE A 58 8.85 5.78 -5.20
N ASN A 59 9.48 6.89 -5.57
CA ASN A 59 9.43 8.15 -4.84
C ASN A 59 8.47 9.18 -5.50
N ASP A 60 7.68 8.74 -6.48
CA ASP A 60 6.74 9.58 -7.22
C ASP A 60 5.34 9.58 -6.59
N SER A 61 4.84 10.78 -6.28
CA SER A 61 3.48 11.00 -5.79
C SER A 61 2.39 10.57 -6.79
N ASP A 62 2.67 10.60 -8.09
CA ASP A 62 1.71 10.21 -9.12
C ASP A 62 1.56 8.70 -9.20
N MET A 63 2.61 7.93 -8.87
CA MET A 63 2.49 6.48 -8.70
C MET A 63 1.58 6.13 -7.52
N ARG A 64 1.69 6.87 -6.40
CA ARG A 64 0.77 6.69 -5.26
C ARG A 64 -0.68 6.98 -5.65
N LYS A 65 -0.93 8.08 -6.37
CA LYS A 65 -2.28 8.41 -6.87
C LYS A 65 -2.81 7.32 -7.80
N SER A 66 -1.97 6.82 -8.70
CA SER A 66 -2.33 5.73 -9.62
C SER A 66 -2.71 4.46 -8.86
N ILE A 67 -1.91 4.03 -7.89
CA ILE A 67 -2.22 2.87 -7.03
C ILE A 67 -3.54 3.09 -6.28
N CYS A 68 -3.73 4.25 -5.65
CA CYS A 68 -4.98 4.57 -4.96
C CYS A 68 -6.19 4.57 -5.91
N GLY A 69 -6.04 5.07 -7.14
CA GLY A 69 -7.07 5.04 -8.17
C GLY A 69 -7.44 3.61 -8.56
N SER A 70 -6.43 2.77 -8.80
CA SER A 70 -6.61 1.34 -9.09
C SER A 70 -7.28 0.60 -7.94
N LEU A 71 -6.92 0.89 -6.68
CA LEU A 71 -7.56 0.29 -5.50
C LEU A 71 -9.03 0.66 -5.37
N LYS A 72 -9.40 1.90 -5.69
CA LYS A 72 -10.80 2.33 -5.69
C LYS A 72 -11.63 1.58 -6.73
N HIS A 73 -11.10 1.43 -7.95
CA HIS A 73 -11.77 0.70 -9.03
C HIS A 73 -11.85 -0.80 -8.73
N LEU A 74 -10.76 -1.38 -8.23
CA LEU A 74 -10.75 -2.77 -7.79
C LEU A 74 -11.78 -3.02 -6.68
N GLY A 75 -11.87 -2.12 -5.71
CA GLY A 75 -12.89 -2.20 -4.66
C GLY A 75 -14.31 -2.05 -5.17
N SER A 76 -14.58 -1.22 -6.18
CA SER A 76 -15.92 -1.12 -6.77
C SER A 76 -16.30 -2.35 -7.60
N ASP A 77 -15.33 -2.96 -8.28
CA ASP A 77 -15.59 -3.99 -9.28
C ASP A 77 -15.56 -5.41 -8.70
N LEU A 78 -14.81 -5.65 -7.62
CA LEU A 78 -14.75 -6.96 -6.96
C LEU A 78 -15.93 -7.23 -6.03
N TYR A 79 -16.48 -6.20 -5.39
CA TYR A 79 -17.56 -6.37 -4.42
C TYR A 79 -18.92 -6.21 -5.09
N THR A 80 -19.41 -7.31 -5.70
CA THR A 80 -20.79 -7.41 -6.22
C THR A 80 -21.85 -7.33 -5.11
N SER A 81 -21.44 -7.51 -3.85
CA SER A 81 -22.30 -7.42 -2.67
C SER A 81 -21.57 -6.77 -1.48
N PRO A 82 -22.17 -5.79 -0.80
CA PRO A 82 -21.56 -5.07 0.32
C PRO A 82 -21.34 -5.92 1.57
N VAL A 83 -21.76 -7.19 1.59
CA VAL A 83 -21.51 -8.13 2.71
C VAL A 83 -20.34 -9.08 2.45
N HIS A 84 -19.75 -9.11 1.24
CA HIS A 84 -18.63 -10.00 0.94
C HIS A 84 -17.39 -9.73 1.79
N PHE A 85 -17.14 -8.47 2.16
CA PHE A 85 -16.02 -8.14 3.04
C PHE A 85 -16.13 -8.81 4.42
N LEU A 86 -17.35 -9.07 4.93
CA LEU A 86 -17.53 -9.78 6.21
C LEU A 86 -17.06 -11.23 6.11
N HIS A 87 -17.33 -11.89 4.97
CA HIS A 87 -16.84 -13.24 4.73
C HIS A 87 -15.32 -13.28 4.66
N GLU A 88 -14.69 -12.31 4.00
CA GLU A 88 -13.22 -12.20 3.95
C GLU A 88 -12.63 -11.97 5.35
N LEU A 89 -13.26 -11.13 6.18
CA LEU A 89 -12.81 -10.90 7.55
C LEU A 89 -12.96 -12.14 8.44
N ILE A 90 -14.03 -12.92 8.27
CA ILE A 90 -14.21 -14.20 8.98
C ILE A 90 -13.15 -15.20 8.56
N GLN A 91 -12.90 -15.34 7.26
CA GLN A 91 -11.84 -16.21 6.73
C GLN A 91 -10.47 -15.80 7.28
N ASN A 92 -10.15 -14.50 7.27
CA ASN A 92 -8.90 -14.00 7.87
C ASN A 92 -8.79 -14.35 9.36
N ALA A 93 -9.89 -14.31 10.12
CA ALA A 93 -9.88 -14.72 11.51
C ALA A 93 -9.73 -16.25 11.66
N GLU A 94 -10.26 -17.06 10.75
CA GLU A 94 -10.10 -18.51 10.74
C GLU A 94 -8.64 -18.92 10.46
N ASP A 95 -7.95 -18.20 9.58
CA ASP A 95 -6.56 -18.48 9.19
C ASP A 95 -5.52 -18.10 10.25
N ASN A 96 -5.93 -17.41 11.32
CA ASN A 96 -5.03 -16.98 12.38
C ASN A 96 -4.47 -18.15 13.19
N PHE A 97 -3.35 -17.89 13.87
CA PHE A 97 -2.76 -18.88 14.77
C PHE A 97 -3.32 -18.74 16.19
N TYR A 98 -3.99 -19.79 16.65
CA TYR A 98 -4.55 -19.89 18.00
C TYR A 98 -3.78 -20.91 18.83
N ASP A 99 -3.75 -20.70 20.15
CA ASP A 99 -3.23 -21.70 21.08
C ASP A 99 -4.13 -22.95 21.08
N THR A 100 -3.55 -24.14 21.23
CA THR A 100 -4.34 -25.38 21.27
C THR A 100 -5.20 -25.50 22.54
N SER A 101 -4.91 -24.70 23.57
CA SER A 101 -5.65 -24.69 24.84
C SER A 101 -6.83 -23.71 24.87
N ILE A 102 -7.04 -22.90 23.82
CA ILE A 102 -8.13 -21.92 23.75
C ILE A 102 -9.15 -22.28 22.68
N ILE A 103 -10.37 -21.77 22.84
CA ILE A 103 -11.39 -21.81 21.79
C ILE A 103 -11.24 -20.54 20.95
N PRO A 104 -10.97 -20.63 19.63
CA PRO A 104 -10.96 -19.48 18.74
C PRO A 104 -12.29 -18.73 18.77
N CYS A 105 -12.24 -17.41 18.85
CA CYS A 105 -13.41 -16.56 18.96
C CYS A 105 -13.22 -15.30 18.12
N LEU A 106 -14.19 -15.01 17.27
CA LEU A 106 -14.34 -13.73 16.58
C LEU A 106 -15.46 -12.93 17.25
N ARG A 107 -15.16 -11.71 17.66
CA ARG A 107 -16.09 -10.76 18.26
C ARG A 107 -16.30 -9.59 17.30
N ILE A 108 -17.57 -9.28 17.04
CA ILE A 108 -17.99 -8.15 16.22
C ILE A 108 -18.78 -7.19 17.12
N GLU A 109 -18.30 -5.96 17.25
CA GLU A 109 -18.92 -4.90 18.03
C GLU A 109 -19.34 -3.76 17.10
N LEU A 110 -20.63 -3.48 17.06
CA LEU A 110 -21.19 -2.37 16.32
C LEU A 110 -21.16 -1.11 17.19
N ASN A 111 -20.42 -0.11 16.76
CA ASN A 111 -20.39 1.21 17.37
C ASN A 111 -21.09 2.21 16.43
N HIS A 112 -21.40 3.40 16.94
CA HIS A 112 -22.13 4.42 16.18
C HIS A 112 -21.41 4.87 14.88
N SER A 113 -20.08 4.84 14.86
CA SER A 113 -19.27 5.32 13.73
C SER A 113 -18.31 4.28 13.14
N TYR A 114 -18.22 3.09 13.74
CA TYR A 114 -17.32 2.03 13.28
C TYR A 114 -17.80 0.64 13.69
N ILE A 115 -17.23 -0.37 13.04
CA ILE A 115 -17.38 -1.78 13.43
C ILE A 115 -16.01 -2.23 13.93
N LEU A 116 -15.97 -2.79 15.13
CA LEU A 116 -14.76 -3.40 15.67
C LEU A 116 -14.86 -4.91 15.53
N LEU A 117 -13.90 -5.49 14.81
CA LEU A 117 -13.71 -6.93 14.75
C LEU A 117 -12.44 -7.26 15.54
N SER A 118 -12.56 -8.21 16.47
CA SER A 118 -11.43 -8.69 17.26
C SER A 118 -11.49 -10.20 17.37
N ASN A 119 -10.34 -10.86 17.39
CA ASN A 119 -10.24 -12.27 17.69
C ASN A 119 -9.18 -12.52 18.76
N ASN A 120 -9.20 -13.70 19.37
CA ASN A 120 -8.29 -14.10 20.45
C ASN A 120 -7.06 -14.86 19.95
N GLU A 121 -6.52 -14.49 18.79
CA GLU A 121 -5.28 -15.06 18.25
C GLU A 121 -4.05 -14.78 19.14
N GLN A 122 -2.94 -15.48 18.90
CA GLN A 122 -1.67 -15.20 19.61
C GLN A 122 -0.96 -13.93 19.12
N GLY A 123 -1.37 -13.39 17.97
CA GLY A 123 -0.87 -12.16 17.36
C GLY A 123 -0.16 -12.39 16.04
N LEU A 124 0.07 -11.28 15.33
CA LEU A 124 0.66 -11.29 13.99
C LEU A 124 2.18 -11.40 14.02
N ARG A 125 2.74 -12.26 13.16
CA ARG A 125 4.18 -12.31 12.88
C ARG A 125 4.50 -11.29 11.78
N ALA A 126 5.79 -10.96 11.61
CA ALA A 126 6.22 -10.02 10.58
C ALA A 126 5.74 -10.40 9.16
N ARG A 127 5.74 -11.70 8.83
CA ARG A 127 5.24 -12.20 7.54
C ARG A 127 3.73 -11.97 7.35
N ASP A 128 2.96 -12.02 8.43
CA ASP A 128 1.50 -11.89 8.39
C ASP A 128 1.15 -10.42 8.15
N VAL A 129 1.87 -9.50 8.82
CA VAL A 129 1.80 -8.04 8.55
C VAL A 129 2.18 -7.73 7.10
N LEU A 130 3.28 -8.29 6.60
CA LEU A 130 3.69 -8.10 5.21
C LEU A 130 2.65 -8.62 4.22
N ALA A 131 2.03 -9.77 4.49
CA ALA A 131 0.98 -10.35 3.66
C ALA A 131 -0.26 -9.44 3.60
N ILE A 132 -0.72 -8.91 4.75
CA ILE A 132 -1.87 -7.98 4.82
C ILE A 132 -1.58 -6.68 4.06
N CYS A 133 -0.33 -6.20 4.11
CA CYS A 133 0.07 -4.97 3.41
C CYS A 133 0.41 -5.19 1.91
N SER A 134 0.39 -6.43 1.42
CA SER A 134 0.73 -6.74 0.03
C SER A 134 -0.49 -6.67 -0.88
N LEU A 135 -0.36 -6.04 -2.04
CA LEU A 135 -1.43 -5.95 -3.04
C LEU A 135 -1.27 -7.05 -4.09
N ALA A 136 -2.32 -7.85 -4.33
CA ALA A 136 -2.37 -8.91 -5.34
C ALA A 136 -1.29 -10.01 -5.22
N VAL A 137 -0.60 -10.09 -4.08
CA VAL A 137 0.31 -11.18 -3.72
C VAL A 137 -0.40 -12.06 -2.69
N SER A 138 -1.41 -12.80 -3.14
CA SER A 138 -2.08 -13.78 -2.27
C SER A 138 -1.15 -14.96 -2.02
N THR A 139 -0.96 -15.33 -0.75
CA THR A 139 -0.33 -16.60 -0.36
C THR A 139 -1.31 -17.78 -0.41
N LYS A 140 -2.60 -17.51 -0.63
CA LYS A 140 -3.62 -18.54 -0.85
C LYS A 140 -3.84 -18.71 -2.35
N THR A 141 -3.39 -19.86 -2.86
CA THR A 141 -3.78 -20.36 -4.18
C THR A 141 -5.24 -20.81 -4.11
N ILE A 142 -6.01 -20.48 -5.15
CA ILE A 142 -7.37 -20.99 -5.38
C ILE A 142 -7.33 -22.52 -5.45
#